data_AF-D4VA72-F1
#
_entry.id   AF-D4VA72-F1
#
_cell.length_a   1.000
_cell.length_b   1.000
_cell.length_c   1.000
_cell.angle_alpha   90.00
_cell.angle_beta   90.00
_cell.angle_gamma   90.00
#
_symmetry.space_group_name_H-M   'P 1'
#
loop_
_entity.id
_entity.type
_entity.pdbx_description
1 polymer ?
#
loop_
_entity_poly.entity_id
_entity_poly.type
_entity_poly.pdbx_seq_one_letter_code
_entity_poly.pdbx_strand_id
1 'polypeptide(L)'
;MDASIVDKDLIERINKGEEKAFEVLYNSYFVYLCACANSYIFNPVEAQDIVNETFAKIWYRRGELSFPIHAYLIRAIQNGCLNYLRSLHSRERIIDEYREALLEYQEEFCASECSPLQEMELADLEKSVQNIVSSLPDKCRFIFEQYLYSNLTPQEIADKNNISVNTVRVHVKNAMDKIREKVGSRVGILLFFLF
;
A
#
# COMPACT_ATOMS: atom_id res chain seq x y z
N MET A 1 -13.66 14.37 3.46
CA MET A 1 -12.73 15.30 2.82
C MET A 1 -13.45 16.62 2.68
N ASP A 2 -13.11 17.64 3.48
CA ASP A 2 -13.72 18.97 3.34
C ASP A 2 -13.06 19.73 2.19
N ALA A 3 -13.39 19.30 0.96
CA ALA A 3 -12.90 19.89 -0.28
C ALA A 3 -13.28 21.37 -0.45
N SER A 4 -14.15 21.92 0.42
CA SER A 4 -14.56 23.34 0.40
C SER A 4 -13.52 24.30 1.00
N ILE A 5 -12.53 23.79 1.73
CA ILE A 5 -11.52 24.62 2.43
C ILE A 5 -10.31 24.90 1.54
N VAL A 6 -10.00 24.00 0.58
CA VAL A 6 -8.86 24.17 -0.33
C VAL A 6 -9.34 24.84 -1.60
N ASP A 7 -9.06 26.13 -1.70
CA ASP A 7 -9.41 26.97 -2.84
C ASP A 7 -8.17 27.64 -3.45
N LYS A 8 -8.40 28.51 -4.44
CA LYS A 8 -7.32 29.22 -5.13
C LYS A 8 -6.57 30.19 -4.19
N ASP A 9 -7.25 30.86 -3.27
CA ASP A 9 -6.63 31.81 -2.33
C ASP A 9 -5.66 31.10 -1.38
N LEU A 10 -6.05 29.94 -0.85
CA LEU A 10 -5.18 29.12 -0.02
C LEU A 10 -3.88 28.76 -0.74
N ILE A 11 -3.97 28.32 -2.01
CA ILE A 11 -2.79 27.98 -2.81
C ILE A 11 -1.90 29.21 -3.07
N GLU A 12 -2.49 30.38 -3.36
CA GLU A 12 -1.72 31.62 -3.54
C GLU A 12 -0.98 32.04 -2.26
N ARG A 13 -1.60 31.88 -1.10
CA ARG A 13 -0.97 32.15 0.21
C ARG A 13 0.17 31.18 0.51
N ILE A 14 0.01 29.90 0.19
CA ILE A 14 1.09 28.90 0.28
C ILE A 14 2.26 29.29 -0.62
N ASN A 15 2.00 29.70 -1.87
CA ASN A 15 3.04 30.12 -2.81
C ASN A 15 3.80 31.38 -2.34
N LYS A 16 3.17 32.23 -1.51
CA LYS A 16 3.83 33.37 -0.84
C LYS A 16 4.60 32.98 0.43
N GLY A 17 4.59 31.70 0.80
CA GLY A 17 5.31 31.17 1.96
C GLY A 17 4.56 31.23 3.27
N GLU A 18 3.22 31.33 3.25
CA GLU A 18 2.43 31.34 4.48
C GLU A 18 2.29 29.92 5.07
N GLU A 19 3.00 29.65 6.17
CA GLU A 19 3.03 28.33 6.83
C GLU A 19 1.64 27.87 7.30
N LYS A 20 0.83 28.78 7.85
CA LYS A 20 -0.53 28.45 8.31
C LYS A 20 -1.44 28.00 7.17
N ALA A 21 -1.30 28.59 5.98
CA ALA A 21 -2.04 28.16 4.80
C ALA A 21 -1.61 26.75 4.36
N PHE A 22 -0.32 26.43 4.49
CA PHE A 22 0.20 25.11 4.18
C PHE A 22 -0.25 24.05 5.19
N GLU A 23 -0.30 24.40 6.48
CA GLU A 23 -0.84 23.54 7.53
C GLU A 23 -2.30 23.14 7.26
N VAL A 24 -3.13 24.09 6.79
CA VAL A 24 -4.51 23.80 6.40
C VAL A 24 -4.57 22.81 5.23
N LEU A 25 -3.73 22.98 4.21
CA LEU A 25 -3.65 22.02 3.10
C LEU A 25 -3.21 20.64 3.59
N TYR A 26 -2.17 20.57 4.41
CA TYR A 26 -1.65 19.34 5.00
C TYR A 26 -2.75 18.61 5.77
N ASN A 27 -3.37 19.26 6.76
CA ASN A 27 -4.41 18.64 7.59
C ASN A 27 -5.63 18.18 6.77
N SER A 28 -5.97 18.91 5.71
CA SER A 28 -7.11 18.59 4.84
C SER A 28 -6.88 17.33 3.98
N TYR A 29 -5.63 17.02 3.65
CA TYR A 29 -5.26 15.94 2.74
C TYR A 29 -4.52 14.78 3.43
N PHE A 30 -3.89 14.99 4.58
CA PHE A 30 -2.99 14.01 5.20
C PHE A 30 -3.63 12.64 5.37
N VAL A 31 -4.78 12.57 6.05
CA VAL A 31 -5.48 11.29 6.29
C VAL A 31 -5.87 10.60 4.99
N TYR A 32 -6.36 11.37 4.02
CA TYR A 32 -6.77 10.84 2.72
C TYR A 32 -5.58 10.32 1.91
N LEU A 33 -4.48 11.08 1.84
CA LEU A 33 -3.27 10.69 1.12
C LEU A 33 -2.55 9.53 1.80
N CYS A 34 -2.59 9.44 3.14
CA CYS A 34 -2.12 8.26 3.87
C CYS A 34 -2.96 7.02 3.52
N ALA A 35 -4.28 7.15 3.41
CA ALA A 35 -5.13 6.04 2.97
C ALA A 35 -4.82 5.63 1.52
N CYS A 36 -4.62 6.59 0.60
CA CYS A 36 -4.20 6.31 -0.77
C CYS A 36 -2.82 5.64 -0.82
N ALA A 37 -1.82 6.19 -0.13
CA ALA A 37 -0.48 5.60 -0.08
C ALA A 37 -0.51 4.18 0.50
N ASN A 38 -1.28 3.97 1.58
CA ASN A 38 -1.46 2.66 2.17
C ASN A 38 -2.15 1.67 1.22
N SER A 39 -3.08 2.13 0.37
CA SER A 39 -3.69 1.31 -0.68
C SER A 39 -2.74 0.92 -1.82
N TYR A 40 -1.54 1.52 -1.88
CA TYR A 40 -0.50 1.15 -2.84
C TYR A 40 0.60 0.29 -2.24
N ILE A 41 1.05 0.64 -1.02
CA ILE A 41 2.26 0.05 -0.44
C ILE A 41 2.04 -0.74 0.84
N PHE A 42 0.82 -0.73 1.40
CA PHE A 42 0.42 -1.72 2.40
C PHE A 42 1.39 -1.75 3.58
N ASN A 43 1.72 -0.55 4.05
CA ASN A 43 2.55 -0.35 5.21
C ASN A 43 2.17 1.02 5.75
N PRO A 44 1.36 1.09 6.83
CA PRO A 44 0.81 2.36 7.29
C PRO A 44 1.89 3.30 7.84
N VAL A 45 3.02 2.76 8.31
CA VAL A 45 4.15 3.54 8.80
C VAL A 45 4.87 4.19 7.62
N GLU A 46 5.28 3.39 6.63
CA GLU A 46 5.96 3.88 5.44
C GLU A 46 5.05 4.78 4.59
N ALA A 47 3.73 4.52 4.58
CA ALA A 47 2.76 5.35 3.89
C ALA A 47 2.72 6.76 4.49
N GLN A 48 2.73 6.88 5.82
CA GLN A 48 2.81 8.18 6.49
C GLN A 48 4.12 8.89 6.18
N ASP A 49 5.25 8.18 6.19
CA ASP A 49 6.55 8.75 5.89
C ASP A 49 6.63 9.27 4.43
N ILE A 50 6.11 8.49 3.47
CA ILE A 50 6.02 8.93 2.06
C ILE A 50 5.16 10.19 1.92
N VAL A 51 4.02 10.25 2.62
CA VAL A 51 3.14 11.44 2.61
C VAL A 51 3.86 12.64 3.20
N ASN A 52 4.52 12.49 4.35
CA ASN A 52 5.29 13.55 4.99
C ASN A 52 6.43 14.06 4.10
N GLU A 53 7.21 13.16 3.51
CA GLU A 53 8.26 13.53 2.56
C GLU A 53 7.69 14.27 1.34
N THR A 54 6.54 13.83 0.86
CA THR A 54 5.86 14.46 -0.29
C THR A 54 5.46 15.89 0.06
N PHE A 55 4.83 16.12 1.22
CA PHE A 55 4.51 17.46 1.67
C PHE A 55 5.77 18.32 1.90
N ALA A 56 6.84 17.76 2.46
CA ALA A 56 8.10 18.49 2.59
C ALA A 56 8.63 18.95 1.21
N LYS A 57 8.64 18.07 0.21
CA LYS A 57 9.04 18.40 -1.18
C LYS A 57 8.14 19.49 -1.79
N ILE A 58 6.84 19.43 -1.54
CA ILE A 58 5.87 20.45 -1.99
C ILE A 58 6.17 21.81 -1.34
N TRP A 59 6.41 21.83 -0.02
CA TRP A 59 6.77 23.06 0.68
C TRP A 59 8.07 23.66 0.15
N TYR A 60 9.10 22.85 -0.12
CA TYR A 60 10.34 23.36 -0.73
C TYR A 60 10.15 23.96 -2.12
N ARG A 61 9.16 23.48 -2.88
CA ARG A 61 8.79 23.99 -4.22
C ARG A 61 7.59 24.95 -4.20
N ARG A 62 7.20 25.45 -3.01
CA ARG A 62 6.16 26.47 -2.89
C ARG A 62 6.52 27.68 -3.77
N GLY A 63 5.54 28.20 -4.49
CA GLY A 63 5.72 29.24 -5.51
C GLY A 63 5.24 28.80 -6.89
N GLU A 64 5.23 27.49 -7.16
CA GLU A 64 4.85 26.90 -8.44
C GLU A 64 3.51 26.13 -8.36
N LEU A 65 2.83 26.15 -7.22
CA LEU A 65 1.61 25.38 -7.03
C LEU A 65 0.43 26.02 -7.77
N SER A 66 -0.42 25.18 -8.37
CA SER A 66 -1.61 25.60 -9.08
C SER A 66 -2.88 24.96 -8.50
N PHE A 67 -3.99 25.70 -8.58
CA PHE A 67 -5.32 25.17 -8.27
C PHE A 67 -5.98 24.66 -9.56
N PRO A 68 -6.69 23.51 -9.54
CA PRO A 68 -6.90 22.61 -8.41
C PRO A 68 -5.69 21.71 -8.13
N ILE A 69 -5.30 21.59 -6.85
CA ILE A 69 -4.08 20.88 -6.45
C ILE A 69 -4.27 19.36 -6.27
N HIS A 70 -5.51 18.87 -6.20
CA HIS A 70 -5.84 17.49 -5.86
C HIS A 70 -5.12 16.46 -6.74
N ALA A 71 -5.24 16.58 -8.07
CA ALA A 71 -4.62 15.64 -9.00
C ALA A 71 -3.09 15.65 -8.92
N TYR A 72 -2.50 16.81 -8.61
CA TYR A 72 -1.06 16.91 -8.38
C TYR A 72 -0.63 16.15 -7.12
N LEU A 73 -1.37 16.28 -6.01
CA LEU A 73 -1.10 15.55 -4.76
C LEU A 73 -1.19 14.04 -4.94
N ILE A 74 -2.25 13.55 -5.60
CA ILE A 74 -2.41 12.12 -5.90
C ILE A 74 -1.21 11.60 -6.70
N ARG A 75 -0.83 12.29 -7.79
CA ARG A 75 0.33 11.90 -8.60
C ARG A 75 1.64 11.94 -7.82
N ALA A 76 1.82 12.92 -6.93
CA ALA A 76 3.01 13.01 -6.11
C ALA A 76 3.13 11.82 -5.14
N ILE A 77 2.02 11.42 -4.52
CA ILE A 77 1.93 10.22 -3.66
C ILE A 77 2.19 8.95 -4.47
N GLN A 78 1.53 8.78 -5.62
CA GLN A 78 1.77 7.63 -6.50
C GLN A 78 3.25 7.47 -6.85
N ASN A 79 3.91 8.57 -7.24
CA ASN A 79 5.34 8.55 -7.55
C ASN A 79 6.20 8.20 -6.31
N GLY A 80 5.83 8.69 -5.13
CA GLY A 80 6.48 8.33 -3.87
C GLY A 80 6.38 6.83 -3.58
N CYS A 81 5.18 6.27 -3.70
CA CYS A 81 4.91 4.84 -3.56
C CYS A 81 5.70 4.01 -4.57
N LEU A 82 5.67 4.36 -5.87
CA LEU A 82 6.45 3.68 -6.91
C LEU A 82 7.96 3.67 -6.60
N ASN A 83 8.51 4.79 -6.15
CA ASN A 83 9.93 4.86 -5.79
C ASN A 83 10.28 3.99 -4.58
N TYR A 84 9.40 3.97 -3.57
CA TYR A 84 9.55 3.11 -2.42
C TYR A 84 9.55 1.62 -2.83
N LEU A 85 8.56 1.20 -3.63
CA LEU A 85 8.43 -0.18 -4.13
C LEU A 85 9.67 -0.61 -4.94
N ARG A 86 10.16 0.25 -5.83
CA ARG A 86 11.41 0.01 -6.56
C ARG A 86 12.63 -0.14 -5.65
N SER A 87 12.67 0.60 -4.54
CA SER A 87 13.76 0.48 -3.57
C SER A 87 13.71 -0.86 -2.83
N LEU A 88 12.52 -1.43 -2.62
CA LEU A 88 12.34 -2.74 -1.99
C LEU A 88 12.87 -3.90 -2.83
N HIS A 89 12.81 -3.81 -4.18
CA HIS A 89 13.45 -4.78 -5.08
C HIS A 89 14.95 -4.94 -4.80
N SER A 90 15.61 -3.89 -4.29
CA SER A 90 17.05 -3.94 -4.02
C SER A 90 17.42 -4.55 -2.65
N ARG A 91 16.46 -4.72 -1.73
CA ARG A 91 16.76 -4.86 -0.29
C ARG A 91 16.49 -6.22 0.37
N GLU A 92 15.73 -7.16 -0.19
CA GLU A 92 15.40 -8.40 0.55
C GLU A 92 15.09 -9.62 -0.34
N ARG A 93 15.77 -10.74 -0.08
CA ARG A 93 15.73 -12.01 -0.84
C ARG A 93 14.83 -13.11 -0.28
N ILE A 94 14.05 -12.82 0.76
CA ILE A 94 13.41 -13.88 1.53
C ILE A 94 11.97 -14.02 1.00
N ILE A 95 11.82 -14.94 0.02
CA ILE A 95 10.64 -15.22 -0.82
C ILE A 95 10.61 -14.39 -2.12
N ASP A 96 11.74 -14.39 -2.84
CA ASP A 96 11.94 -13.68 -4.13
C ASP A 96 10.82 -13.93 -5.15
N GLU A 97 10.37 -15.18 -5.29
CA GLU A 97 9.47 -15.61 -6.37
C GLU A 97 8.04 -15.03 -6.31
N TYR A 98 7.56 -14.59 -5.13
CA TYR A 98 6.25 -13.90 -5.02
C TYR A 98 6.42 -12.41 -4.75
N ARG A 99 7.54 -12.00 -4.15
CA ARG A 99 7.83 -10.60 -3.87
C ARG A 99 8.03 -9.80 -5.16
N GLU A 100 8.75 -10.35 -6.13
CA GLU A 100 8.93 -9.70 -7.44
C GLU A 100 7.59 -9.54 -8.16
N ALA A 101 6.78 -10.62 -8.23
CA ALA A 101 5.46 -10.57 -8.86
C ALA A 101 4.49 -9.62 -8.14
N LEU A 102 4.61 -9.49 -6.82
CA LEU A 102 3.84 -8.54 -6.03
C LEU A 102 4.22 -7.11 -6.34
N LEU A 103 5.51 -6.80 -6.25
CA LEU A 103 6.03 -5.46 -6.46
C LEU A 103 5.78 -5.00 -7.91
N GLU A 104 5.95 -5.88 -8.90
CA GLU A 104 5.61 -5.61 -10.30
C GLU A 104 4.12 -5.25 -10.46
N TYR A 105 3.23 -6.02 -9.84
CA TYR A 105 1.81 -5.71 -9.87
C TYR A 105 1.46 -4.45 -9.07
N GLN A 106 2.11 -4.16 -7.93
CA GLN A 106 1.96 -2.89 -7.19
C GLN A 106 2.41 -1.69 -8.01
N GLU A 107 3.49 -1.83 -8.76
CA GLU A 107 3.93 -0.80 -9.69
C GLU A 107 2.91 -0.59 -10.82
N GLU A 108 2.36 -1.66 -11.41
CA GLU A 108 1.31 -1.58 -12.44
C GLU A 108 0.03 -0.94 -11.90
N PHE A 109 -0.44 -1.37 -10.73
CA PHE A 109 -1.64 -0.86 -10.08
C PHE A 109 -1.48 0.63 -9.75
N CYS A 110 -0.36 1.01 -9.14
CA CYS A 110 -0.09 2.40 -8.78
C CYS A 110 0.11 3.31 -10.02
N ALA A 111 0.57 2.75 -11.15
CA ALA A 111 0.71 3.46 -12.41
C ALA A 111 -0.63 3.63 -13.18
N SER A 112 -1.67 2.88 -12.82
CA SER A 112 -2.97 2.93 -13.48
C SER A 112 -3.85 4.11 -12.99
N GLU A 113 -4.76 4.60 -13.84
CA GLU A 113 -5.74 5.61 -13.43
C GLU A 113 -6.80 5.00 -12.52
N CYS A 114 -6.92 5.53 -11.30
CA CYS A 114 -7.91 5.09 -10.31
C CYS A 114 -9.33 5.27 -10.88
N SER A 115 -9.98 4.16 -11.26
CA SER A 115 -11.34 4.18 -11.81
C SER A 115 -12.34 3.50 -10.88
N PRO A 116 -13.63 3.89 -10.86
CA PRO A 116 -14.67 3.19 -10.09
C PRO A 116 -14.79 1.70 -10.43
N LEU A 117 -14.41 1.32 -11.66
CA LEU A 117 -14.36 -0.08 -12.10
C LEU A 117 -13.29 -0.86 -11.34
N GLN A 118 -12.14 -0.25 -11.06
CA GLN A 118 -11.06 -0.87 -10.28
C GLN A 118 -11.45 -1.08 -8.81
N GLU A 119 -12.23 -0.18 -8.21
CA GLU A 119 -12.73 -0.37 -6.84
C GLU A 119 -13.65 -1.60 -6.75
N MET A 120 -14.53 -1.80 -7.74
CA MET A 120 -15.39 -2.98 -7.81
C MET A 120 -14.59 -4.26 -8.04
N GLU A 121 -13.60 -4.22 -8.94
CA GLU A 121 -12.71 -5.37 -9.18
C GLU A 121 -11.92 -5.76 -7.92
N LEU A 122 -11.52 -4.78 -7.11
CA LEU A 122 -10.82 -5.01 -5.84
C LEU A 122 -11.73 -5.74 -4.83
N ALA A 123 -12.99 -5.32 -4.71
CA ALA A 123 -13.94 -5.90 -3.76
C ALA A 123 -14.35 -7.34 -4.12
N ASP A 124 -14.55 -7.62 -5.42
CA ASP A 124 -14.85 -8.98 -5.90
C ASP A 124 -13.64 -9.91 -5.74
N LEU A 125 -12.45 -9.34 -5.87
CA LEU A 125 -11.23 -10.07 -5.62
C LEU A 125 -11.05 -10.38 -4.13
N GLU A 126 -11.23 -9.41 -3.24
CA GLU A 126 -11.18 -9.62 -1.79
C GLU A 126 -12.08 -10.78 -1.33
N LYS A 127 -13.31 -10.84 -1.85
CA LYS A 127 -14.21 -11.97 -1.58
C LYS A 127 -13.66 -13.30 -2.11
N SER A 128 -13.07 -13.29 -3.30
CA SER A 128 -12.47 -14.48 -3.90
C SER A 128 -11.29 -14.97 -3.08
N VAL A 129 -10.43 -14.06 -2.59
CA VAL A 129 -9.33 -14.35 -1.64
C VAL A 129 -9.87 -15.05 -0.42
N GLN A 130 -10.85 -14.45 0.23
CA GLN A 130 -11.33 -14.92 1.53
C GLN A 130 -11.96 -16.31 1.43
N ASN A 131 -12.63 -16.60 0.31
CA ASN A 131 -13.11 -17.94 0.00
C ASN A 131 -11.97 -18.94 -0.17
N ILE A 132 -10.85 -18.54 -0.78
CA ILE A 132 -9.68 -19.42 -0.95
C ILE A 132 -8.99 -19.67 0.38
N VAL A 133 -8.73 -18.62 1.17
CA VAL A 133 -8.14 -18.73 2.52
C VAL A 133 -9.00 -19.62 3.41
N SER A 134 -10.32 -19.45 3.36
CA SER A 134 -11.27 -20.30 4.08
C SER A 134 -11.22 -21.77 3.65
N SER A 135 -10.84 -22.05 2.39
CA SER A 135 -10.66 -23.41 1.84
C SER A 135 -9.28 -24.04 2.11
N LEU A 136 -8.39 -23.33 2.81
CA LEU A 136 -7.10 -23.89 3.24
C LEU A 136 -7.32 -24.85 4.42
N PRO A 137 -6.49 -25.91 4.53
CA PRO A 137 -6.49 -26.76 5.73
C PRO A 137 -6.26 -25.93 7.00
N ASP A 138 -6.92 -26.25 8.11
CA ASP A 138 -6.95 -25.41 9.31
C ASP A 138 -5.57 -24.97 9.81
N LYS A 139 -4.59 -25.88 9.83
CA LYS A 139 -3.20 -25.53 10.22
C LYS A 139 -2.52 -24.58 9.25
N CYS A 140 -2.76 -24.76 7.96
CA CYS A 140 -2.21 -23.89 6.91
C CYS A 140 -2.84 -22.50 7.00
N ARG A 141 -4.18 -22.44 7.13
CA ARG A 141 -4.93 -21.20 7.32
C ARG A 141 -4.45 -20.44 8.56
N PHE A 142 -4.36 -21.11 9.71
CA PHE A 142 -3.97 -20.47 10.97
C PHE A 142 -2.54 -19.90 10.93
N ILE A 143 -1.59 -20.64 10.37
CA ILE A 143 -0.21 -20.14 10.21
C ILE A 143 -0.16 -18.98 9.23
N PHE A 144 -0.89 -19.08 8.12
CA PHE A 144 -0.99 -18.02 7.13
C PHE A 144 -1.65 -16.77 7.70
N GLU A 145 -2.75 -16.88 8.44
CA GLU A 145 -3.43 -15.76 9.11
C GLU A 145 -2.56 -15.06 10.15
N GLN A 146 -1.70 -15.79 10.88
CA GLN A 146 -0.73 -15.17 11.80
C GLN A 146 0.40 -14.45 11.07
N TYR A 147 0.90 -15.04 9.98
CA TYR A 147 1.83 -14.36 9.08
C TYR A 147 1.22 -13.09 8.48
N LEU A 148 -0.08 -13.16 8.21
CA LEU A 148 -0.83 -12.16 7.49
C LEU A 148 -1.28 -10.97 8.35
N TYR A 149 -2.01 -11.23 9.43
CA TYR A 149 -2.69 -10.19 10.20
C TYR A 149 -1.90 -9.72 11.42
N SER A 150 -0.82 -10.43 11.79
CA SER A 150 -0.10 -10.17 13.04
C SER A 150 1.29 -9.55 12.83
N ASN A 151 1.72 -9.28 11.59
CA ASN A 151 3.07 -8.80 11.27
C ASN A 151 4.21 -9.61 11.93
N LEU A 152 3.95 -10.89 12.22
CA LEU A 152 4.92 -11.75 12.86
C LEU A 152 5.87 -12.32 11.82
N THR A 153 7.16 -12.27 12.12
CA THR A 153 8.18 -12.94 11.32
C THR A 153 7.96 -14.46 11.33
N PRO A 154 8.43 -15.18 10.31
CA PRO A 154 8.39 -16.65 10.31
C PRO A 154 9.04 -17.28 11.55
N GLN A 155 10.01 -16.58 12.16
CA GLN A 155 10.65 -16.98 13.40
C GLN A 155 9.69 -16.85 14.58
N GLU A 156 9.06 -15.69 14.77
CA GLU A 156 8.08 -15.47 15.85
C GLU A 156 6.88 -16.41 15.75
N ILE A 157 6.42 -16.71 14.53
CA ILE A 157 5.36 -17.68 14.30
C ILE A 157 5.83 -19.09 14.65
N ALA A 158 7.06 -19.46 14.29
CA ALA A 158 7.64 -20.76 14.62
C ALA A 158 7.71 -20.96 16.14
N ASP A 159 8.21 -19.96 16.85
CA ASP A 159 8.37 -19.96 18.30
C ASP A 159 7.00 -20.04 19.00
N LYS A 160 6.02 -19.24 18.55
CA LYS A 160 4.66 -19.22 19.12
C LYS A 160 3.89 -20.52 18.91
N ASN A 161 4.15 -21.23 17.81
CA ASN A 161 3.46 -22.46 17.45
C ASN A 161 4.24 -23.74 17.78
N ASN A 162 5.45 -23.62 18.36
CA ASN A 162 6.37 -24.73 18.62
C ASN A 162 6.60 -25.62 17.38
N ILE A 163 6.82 -24.99 16.22
CA ILE A 163 7.16 -25.66 14.95
C ILE A 163 8.46 -25.10 14.38
N SER A 164 9.04 -25.74 13.38
CA SER A 164 10.22 -25.20 12.72
C SER A 164 9.87 -24.01 11.83
N VAL A 165 10.80 -23.06 11.68
CA VAL A 165 10.68 -21.95 10.72
C VAL A 165 10.45 -22.45 9.29
N ASN A 166 11.07 -23.59 8.94
CA ASN A 166 10.85 -24.22 7.65
C ASN A 166 9.41 -24.72 7.49
N THR A 167 8.80 -25.25 8.55
CA THR A 167 7.39 -25.65 8.56
C THR A 167 6.48 -24.43 8.35
N VAL A 168 6.77 -23.30 8.99
CA VAL A 168 6.06 -22.03 8.75
C VAL A 168 6.16 -21.61 7.29
N ARG A 169 7.38 -21.59 6.73
CA ARG A 169 7.61 -21.21 5.33
C ARG A 169 6.87 -22.13 4.36
N VAL A 170 6.82 -23.44 4.62
CA VAL A 170 6.06 -24.39 3.79
C VAL A 170 4.56 -24.10 3.85
N HIS A 171 4.01 -23.80 5.02
CA HIS A 171 2.59 -23.43 5.13
C HIS A 171 2.27 -22.13 4.41
N VAL A 172 3.11 -21.09 4.57
CA VAL A 172 2.95 -19.82 3.86
C VAL A 172 3.04 -20.04 2.35
N LYS A 173 4.06 -20.77 1.87
CA LYS A 173 4.21 -21.09 0.45
C LYS A 173 3.01 -21.85 -0.12
N ASN A 174 2.55 -22.90 0.57
CA ASN A 174 1.40 -23.69 0.12
C ASN A 174 0.11 -22.86 0.06
N ALA A 175 -0.10 -21.93 1.00
CA ALA A 175 -1.22 -21.01 0.95
C ALA A 175 -1.12 -20.08 -0.27
N MET A 176 0.06 -19.50 -0.48
CA MET A 176 0.37 -18.61 -1.61
C MET A 176 0.21 -19.29 -2.98
N ASP A 177 0.67 -20.54 -3.12
CA ASP A 177 0.54 -21.32 -4.35
C ASP A 177 -0.92 -21.62 -4.69
N LYS A 178 -1.70 -22.02 -3.70
CA LYS A 178 -3.12 -22.35 -3.88
C LYS A 178 -3.98 -21.12 -4.19
N ILE A 179 -3.57 -19.99 -3.64
CA ILE A 179 -4.09 -18.67 -3.95
C ILE A 179 -3.74 -18.31 -5.41
N ARG A 180 -2.48 -18.52 -5.82
CA ARG A 180 -2.02 -18.26 -7.19
C ARG A 180 -2.68 -19.08 -8.26
N GLU A 181 -2.91 -20.36 -7.98
CA GLU A 181 -3.62 -21.24 -8.89
C GLU A 181 -5.03 -20.72 -9.22
N LYS A 182 -5.73 -20.16 -8.22
CA LYS A 182 -7.13 -19.75 -8.36
C LYS A 182 -7.31 -18.31 -8.87
N VAL A 183 -6.34 -17.44 -8.65
CA VAL A 183 -6.47 -16.00 -8.99
C VAL A 183 -5.48 -15.54 -10.07
N GLY A 184 -4.50 -16.37 -10.44
CA GLY A 184 -3.59 -16.09 -11.55
C GLY A 184 -2.65 -14.91 -11.27
N SER A 185 -2.39 -14.07 -12.27
CA SER A 185 -1.55 -12.88 -12.15
C SER A 185 -2.10 -11.81 -11.19
N ARG A 186 -3.38 -11.92 -10.80
CA ARG A 186 -4.01 -11.06 -9.79
C ARG A 186 -3.60 -11.41 -8.35
N VAL A 187 -2.70 -12.37 -8.14
CA VAL A 187 -2.04 -12.63 -6.84
C VAL A 187 -1.33 -11.42 -6.28
N GLY A 188 -0.87 -10.52 -7.14
CA GLY A 188 -0.40 -9.22 -6.71
C GLY A 188 -1.44 -8.56 -5.79
N ILE A 189 -2.69 -8.45 -6.23
CA ILE A 189 -3.80 -7.87 -5.46
C ILE A 189 -4.13 -8.66 -4.19
N LEU A 190 -3.89 -9.97 -4.16
CA LEU A 190 -4.05 -10.73 -2.92
C LEU A 190 -3.10 -10.21 -1.85
N LEU A 191 -1.83 -10.12 -2.21
CA LEU A 191 -0.74 -9.60 -1.39
C LEU A 191 -0.88 -8.10 -1.06
N PHE A 192 -1.80 -7.37 -1.73
CA PHE A 192 -2.20 -6.03 -1.33
C PHE A 192 -2.93 -6.10 0.00
N PHE A 193 -3.91 -6.98 0.14
CA PHE A 193 -4.60 -7.13 1.42
C PHE A 193 -3.76 -7.84 2.49
N LEU A 194 -2.55 -8.30 2.15
CA LEU A 194 -1.69 -9.08 3.04
C LEU A 194 -0.58 -8.30 3.74
N PHE A 195 -0.43 -7.01 3.46
CA PHE A 195 0.56 -6.15 4.13
C PHE A 195 -0.10 -4.85 4.65
#